data_AF-A0A914AU75-F1
#
_entry.id   AF-A0A914AU75-F1
#
_cell.length_a   1.000
_cell.length_b   1.000
_cell.length_c   1.000
_cell.angle_alpha   90.00
_cell.angle_beta   90.00
_cell.angle_gamma   90.00
#
_symmetry.space_group_name_H-M   'P 1'
#
loop_
_entity.id
_entity.type
_entity.pdbx_description
1 polymer ?
#
loop_
_entity_poly.entity_id
_entity_poly.type
_entity_poly.pdbx_seq_one_letter_code
_entity_poly.pdbx_strand_id
1 'polypeptide(L)' 'MWTKTYKIKYSTDNVVWSYVTDNDGNHIEFQGNTNNEIHVSVYFPAPLLTRFIQIEPVTWEEGICLRLELLGCRVY' A
#
# COMPACT_ATOMS: atom_id res chain seq x y z
N MET A 1 1.75 9.67 -16.48
CA MET A 1 1.49 8.33 -15.91
C MET A 1 1.60 8.34 -14.38
N TRP A 2 0.62 7.79 -13.67
CA TRP A 2 0.63 7.57 -12.22
C TRP A 2 -0.42 6.54 -11.79
N THR A 3 -0.22 5.90 -10.63
CA THR A 3 -1.20 4.99 -10.02
C THR A 3 -2.24 5.77 -9.21
N LYS A 4 -3.52 5.55 -9.50
CA LYS A 4 -4.66 6.21 -8.84
C LYS A 4 -5.13 5.46 -7.60
N THR A 5 -5.26 4.14 -7.69
CA THR A 5 -5.66 3.31 -6.55
C THR A 5 -4.83 2.04 -6.49
N TYR A 6 -4.60 1.53 -5.28
CA TYR A 6 -3.83 0.32 -5.05
C TYR A 6 -4.28 -0.42 -3.79
N LYS A 7 -4.04 -1.74 -3.77
CA LYS A 7 -4.20 -2.58 -2.58
C LYS A 7 -2.82 -2.96 -2.05
N ILE A 8 -2.74 -3.27 -0.76
CA ILE A 8 -1.49 -3.68 -0.13
C ILE A 8 -1.68 -5.07 0.47
N LYS A 9 -0.74 -5.95 0.15
CA LYS A 9 -0.54 -7.22 0.84
C LYS A 9 0.72 -7.15 1.67
N TYR A 10 0.72 -7.90 2.77
CA TYR A 10 1.87 -8.04 3.64
C TYR A 10 2.07 -9.50 4.04
N SER A 11 3.32 -9.84 4.36
CA SER A 11 3.71 -11.19 4.78
C SER A 11 4.95 -11.16 5.66
N THR A 12 5.01 -12.04 6.66
CA THR A 12 6.19 -12.23 7.51
C THR A 12 7.17 -13.25 6.92
N ASP A 13 6.69 -14.16 6.07
CA ASP A 13 7.43 -15.32 5.55
C ASP A 13 7.55 -15.36 4.02
N ASN A 14 6.92 -14.43 3.30
CA ASN A 14 6.83 -14.38 1.83
C ASN A 14 6.07 -15.56 1.20
N VAL A 15 5.33 -16.34 1.99
CA VAL A 15 4.54 -17.51 1.55
C VAL A 15 3.06 -17.26 1.75
N VAL A 16 2.66 -16.89 2.97
CA VAL A 16 1.27 -16.55 3.29
C VAL A 16 1.11 -15.04 3.27
N TRP A 17 0.16 -14.57 2.48
CA TRP A 17 -0.10 -13.14 2.27
C TRP A 17 -1.47 -12.75 2.79
N SER A 18 -1.51 -11.64 3.52
CA SER A 18 -2.75 -11.02 4.00
C SER A 18 -2.90 -9.63 3.38
N TYR A 19 -4.13 -9.23 3.09
CA TYR A 19 -4.42 -7.85 2.69
C TYR A 19 -4.52 -6.94 3.91
N VAL A 20 -4.17 -5.67 3.74
CA VAL A 20 -4.52 -4.65 4.72
C VAL A 20 -6.03 -4.44 4.69
N THR A 21 -6.66 -4.55 5.86
CA THR A 21 -8.10 -4.42 6.03
C THR A 21 -8.49 -3.19 6.84
N ASP A 22 -9.72 -2.74 6.67
CA ASP A 22 -10.34 -1.75 7.55
C ASP A 22 -10.75 -2.37 8.89
N ASN A 23 -11.38 -1.55 9.74
CA ASN A 23 -11.86 -1.98 11.06
C ASN A 23 -12.98 -3.02 10.97
N ASP A 24 -13.63 -3.16 9.81
CA ASP A 24 -14.72 -4.10 9.54
C ASP A 24 -14.22 -5.38 8.84
N GLY A 25 -12.92 -5.49 8.55
CA GLY A 25 -12.29 -6.63 7.89
C GLY A 25 -12.34 -6.61 6.36
N ASN A 26 -12.80 -5.52 5.73
CA ASN A 26 -12.81 -5.38 4.28
C ASN A 26 -11.42 -4.97 3.77
N HIS A 27 -11.01 -5.50 2.62
CA HIS A 27 -9.75 -5.09 1.98
C HIS A 27 -9.79 -3.60 1.61
N ILE A 28 -8.80 -2.85 2.07
CA ILE A 28 -8.72 -1.41 1.77
C ILE A 28 -8.17 -1.22 0.35
N GLU A 29 -8.90 -0.43 -0.44
CA GLU A 29 -8.38 0.18 -1.65
C GLU A 29 -7.88 1.59 -1.34
N PHE A 30 -6.56 1.75 -1.29
CA PHE A 30 -5.91 2.99 -0.96
C PHE A 30 -5.96 3.96 -2.14
N GLN A 31 -6.25 5.22 -1.84
CA GLN A 31 -6.21 6.31 -2.80
C GLN A 31 -4.77 6.80 -2.93
N GLY A 32 -4.23 6.67 -4.13
CA GLY A 32 -2.90 7.12 -4.51
C GLY A 32 -2.92 8.52 -5.14
N ASN A 33 -2.15 8.67 -6.19
CA ASN A 33 -1.88 9.95 -6.83
C ASN A 33 -3.04 10.42 -7.71
N THR A 34 -3.31 11.72 -7.69
CA THR A 34 -4.20 12.40 -8.66
C THR A 34 -3.42 13.11 -9.78
N ASN A 35 -2.10 13.29 -9.60
CA ASN A 35 -1.15 13.80 -10.59
C ASN A 35 0.26 13.24 -10.33
N ASN A 36 1.23 13.57 -11.19
CA ASN A 36 2.61 13.08 -11.14
C ASN A 36 3.59 13.94 -10.31
N GLU A 37 3.14 15.05 -9.71
CA GLU A 37 4.01 16.01 -9.01
C GLU A 37 3.88 15.94 -7.49
N ILE A 38 2.70 15.59 -6.99
CA ILE A 38 2.38 15.62 -5.57
C ILE A 38 2.69 14.27 -4.92
N HIS A 39 3.25 14.30 -3.71
CA HIS A 39 3.36 13.11 -2.87
C HIS A 39 2.07 12.90 -2.08
N VAL A 40 1.57 11.66 -2.05
CA VAL A 40 0.41 11.27 -1.25
C VAL A 40 0.87 10.31 -0.17
N SER A 41 0.61 10.66 1.09
CA SER A 41 0.87 9.80 2.24
C SER A 41 -0.41 9.09 2.66
N VAL A 42 -0.31 7.78 2.87
CA VAL A 42 -1.42 6.95 3.30
C VAL A 42 -1.01 6.17 4.53
N TYR A 43 -1.88 6.14 5.53
CA TYR A 43 -1.63 5.45 6.79
C TYR A 43 -2.44 4.15 6.86
N PHE A 44 -1.85 3.11 7.44
CA PHE A 44 -2.57 1.89 7.75
C PHE A 44 -3.46 2.10 8.99
N PRO A 45 -4.65 1.48 9.06
CA PRO A 45 -5.52 1.59 10.24
C PRO A 45 -4.85 1.10 11.52
N ALA A 46 -3.95 0.12 11.40
CA ALA A 46 -3.14 -0.40 12.49
C ALA A 46 -1.67 -0.57 12.04
N PRO A 47 -0.68 -0.43 12.94
CA PRO A 47 0.71 -0.75 12.64
C PRO A 47 0.87 -2.21 12.20
N LEU A 48 1.61 -2.45 11.12
CA LEU A 48 1.89 -3.80 10.61
C LEU A 48 3.26 -4.27 11.06
N LEU A 49 3.31 -5.38 11.80
CA LEU A 49 4.54 -6.11 12.04
C LEU A 49 4.79 -7.08 10.89
N THR A 50 5.63 -6.68 9.93
CA THR A 50 5.85 -7.44 8.70
C THR A 50 7.24 -7.26 8.13
N ARG A 51 7.62 -8.13 7.20
CA ARG A 51 8.90 -8.08 6.49
C ARG A 51 8.72 -7.83 5.00
N PHE A 52 7.66 -8.38 4.42
CA PHE A 52 7.38 -8.29 3.00
C PHE A 52 6.11 -7.48 2.80
N ILE A 53 6.19 -6.51 1.89
CA ILE A 53 5.08 -5.66 1.47
C ILE A 53 5.00 -5.76 -0.04
N GLN A 54 3.79 -6.00 -0.55
CA GLN A 54 3.49 -6.01 -1.97
C GLN A 54 2.38 -4.99 -2.24
N ILE A 55 2.67 -4.07 -3.16
CA ILE A 55 1.70 -3.09 -3.64
C ILE A 55 1.11 -3.60 -4.94
N GLU A 56 -0.21 -3.63 -5.01
CA GLU A 56 -0.97 -4.10 -6.17
C GLU A 56 -1.76 -2.91 -6.75
N PRO A 57 -1.25 -2.26 -7.81
CA PRO A 57 -1.97 -1.23 -8.55
C PRO A 57 -3.33 -1.77 -9.04
N VAL A 58 -4.40 -1.00 -8.80
CA VAL A 58 -5.77 -1.35 -9.23
C VAL A 58 -6.20 -0.46 -10.38
N THR A 59 -6.00 0.85 -10.26
CA THR A 59 -6.29 1.83 -11.33
C THR A 59 -5.14 2.80 -11.53
N TRP A 60 -4.99 3.31 -12.75
CA TRP A 60 -3.89 4.22 -13.13
C TRP A 60 -4.32 5.19 -14.23
N GLU A 61 -3.55 6.27 -14.38
CA GLU A 61 -3.64 7.21 -15.50
C GLU A 61 -2.46 6.99 -16.43
N GLU A 62 -2.71 6.80 -17.73
CA GLU A 62 -1.76 6.48 -18.81
C GLU A 62 -0.93 5.18 -18.65
N GLY A 63 -0.50 4.83 -17.43
CA GLY A 63 0.31 3.65 -17.16
C GLY A 63 0.60 3.46 -15.68
N ILE A 64 1.00 2.25 -15.33
CA ILE A 64 1.36 1.88 -13.96
C ILE A 64 2.76 2.41 -13.64
N CYS A 65 2.84 3.39 -12.76
CA CYS A 65 4.10 3.97 -12.28
C CYS A 65 3.95 4.37 -10.81
N LEU A 66 4.99 4.07 -10.01
CA LEU A 66 5.04 4.32 -8.57
C LEU A 66 6.45 4.72 -8.15
N ARG A 67 6.53 5.74 -7.29
CA ARG A 67 7.69 6.03 -6.44
C ARG A 67 7.17 6.09 -5.01
N LEU A 68 7.76 5.32 -4.11
CA LEU A 68 7.25 5.16 -2.75
C LEU A 68 8.35 5.19 -1.71
N GLU A 69 7.95 5.48 -0.48
CA GLU A 69 8.75 5.41 0.73
C GLU A 69 7.91 4.69 1.80
N LEU A 70 8.53 3.80 2.57
CA LEU A 70 7.84 3.11 3.68
C LEU A 70 8.21 3.77 5.00
N LEU A 71 7.19 4.21 5.75
CA LEU A 71 7.37 4.81 7.06
C LEU A 71 7.11 3.76 8.15
N GLY A 72 8.08 3.55 9.03
CA GLY A 72 7.98 2.57 10.12
C GLY A 72 9.09 2.74 11.16
N CYS A 73 9.10 1.84 12.13
CA CYS A 73 10.11 1.80 13.19
C CYS A 73 10.63 0.37 13.38
N ARG A 74 11.78 0.22 14.05
CA ARG A 74 12.29 -1.09 14.46
C ARG A 74 11.55 -1.57 15.71
N VAL A 75 11.21 -2.85 15.72
CA VAL A 75 10.73 -3.54 16.93
C VAL A 75 11.97 -3.93 17.73
N TYR A 76 12.09 -3.39 18.94
CA TYR A 76 13.19 -3.64 19.88
C TYR A 76 12.83 -4.76 20.86
#